data_AF-A0A950WSA8-F1
#
_entry.id   AF-A0A950WSA8-F1
#
_cell.length_a   1.000
_cell.length_b   1.000
_cell.length_c   1.000
_cell.angle_alpha   90.00
_cell.angle_beta   90.00
_cell.angle_gamma   90.00
#
_symmetry.space_group_name_H-M   'P 1'
#
loop_
_entity.id
_entity.type
_entity.pdbx_description
1 polymer ?
#
loop_
_entity_poly.entity_id
_entity_poly.type
_entity_poly.pdbx_seq_one_letter_code
_entity_poly.pdbx_strand_id
1 'polypeptide(L)'
;MDVAALLVELYDRLPRLVRHAVEGLTPEQLVEQPAPGANTIGWLIWHVARVEDDHIADVMGVAQLWADGDWAARFGLEPDVKNLGYGHSAEQMAQVRPESSDALIEYF
;
A
#
# COMPACT_ATOMS: atom_id res chain seq x y z
N MET A 1 -5.70 -26.56 16.93
CA MET A 1 -5.02 -25.37 16.39
C MET A 1 -6.12 -24.46 15.89
N ASP A 2 -6.20 -23.26 16.42
CA ASP A 2 -7.17 -22.26 15.95
C ASP A 2 -6.54 -21.51 14.78
N VAL A 3 -7.00 -21.79 13.56
CA VAL A 3 -6.46 -21.22 12.33
C VAL A 3 -6.78 -19.73 12.24
N ALA A 4 -7.96 -19.31 12.70
CA ALA A 4 -8.35 -17.90 12.66
C ALA A 4 -7.48 -17.08 13.61
N ALA A 5 -7.24 -17.57 14.82
CA ALA A 5 -6.35 -16.90 15.77
C ALA A 5 -4.92 -16.78 15.24
N LEU A 6 -4.40 -17.80 14.56
CA LEU A 6 -3.07 -17.74 13.93
C LEU A 6 -3.03 -16.68 12.82
N LEU A 7 -4.05 -16.60 11.97
CA LEU A 7 -4.12 -15.57 10.93
C LEU A 7 -4.16 -14.17 11.53
N VAL A 8 -5.01 -13.93 12.52
CA VAL A 8 -5.09 -12.62 13.21
C VAL A 8 -3.72 -12.25 13.79
N GLU A 9 -3.03 -13.18 14.46
CA GLU A 9 -1.69 -12.92 15.00
C GLU A 9 -0.66 -12.56 13.92
N LEU A 10 -0.76 -13.16 12.73
CA LEU A 10 0.14 -12.86 11.61
C LEU A 10 -0.12 -11.47 11.02
N TYR A 11 -1.39 -11.11 10.81
CA TYR A 11 -1.77 -9.79 10.28
C TYR A 11 -1.49 -8.66 11.28
N ASP A 12 -1.69 -8.88 12.60
CA ASP A 12 -1.40 -7.92 13.67
C ASP A 12 0.08 -7.48 13.76
N ARG A 13 0.99 -8.18 13.07
CA ARG A 13 2.41 -7.81 12.98
C ARG A 13 2.68 -6.84 11.83
N LEU A 14 1.86 -6.84 10.78
CA LEU A 14 2.13 -6.10 9.54
C LEU A 14 2.19 -4.59 9.74
N PRO A 15 1.28 -3.91 10.49
CA PRO A 15 1.35 -2.47 10.65
C PRO A 15 2.66 -1.98 11.30
N ARG A 16 3.23 -2.77 12.23
CA ARG A 16 4.53 -2.47 12.84
C ARG A 16 5.68 -2.62 11.85
N LEU A 17 5.64 -3.66 11.00
CA LEU A 17 6.65 -3.89 9.98
C LEU A 17 6.62 -2.81 8.89
N VAL A 18 5.41 -2.40 8.47
CA VAL A 18 5.20 -1.31 7.52
C VAL A 18 5.75 -0.02 8.06
N ARG A 19 5.37 0.37 9.29
CA ARG A 19 5.93 1.55 9.96
C ARG A 19 7.45 1.51 9.99
N HIS A 20 8.05 0.39 10.43
CA HIS A 20 9.50 0.26 10.51
C HIS A 20 10.19 0.39 9.14
N ALA A 21 9.53 -0.03 8.05
CA ALA A 21 10.08 0.04 6.70
C ALA A 21 10.10 1.47 6.13
N VAL A 22 9.21 2.37 6.57
CA VAL A 22 9.03 3.70 5.95
C VAL A 22 9.28 4.88 6.90
N GLU A 23 9.32 4.64 8.22
CA GLU A 23 9.50 5.68 9.21
C GLU A 23 10.82 6.45 9.00
N GLY A 24 10.72 7.78 8.95
CA GLY A 24 11.85 8.67 8.71
C GLY A 24 12.28 8.81 7.25
N LEU A 25 11.66 8.09 6.30
CA LEU A 25 11.91 8.30 4.87
C LEU A 25 11.17 9.54 4.36
N THR A 26 11.84 10.30 3.50
CA THR A 26 11.25 11.42 2.75
C THR A 26 10.42 10.92 1.56
N PRO A 27 9.46 11.71 1.04
CA PRO A 27 8.70 11.36 -0.16
C PRO A 27 9.60 11.02 -1.36
N GLU A 28 10.72 11.72 -1.51
CA GLU A 28 11.70 11.48 -2.56
C GLU A 28 12.37 10.11 -2.42
N GLN A 29 12.72 9.70 -1.19
CA GLN A 29 13.30 8.39 -0.92
C GLN A 29 12.28 7.26 -1.10
N LEU A 30 10.99 7.51 -0.82
CA LEU A 30 9.93 6.51 -1.03
C LEU A 30 9.74 6.16 -2.50
N VAL A 31 10.06 7.06 -3.42
CA VAL A 31 9.93 6.86 -4.87
C VAL A 31 11.27 6.59 -5.57
N GLU A 32 12.36 6.46 -4.81
CA GLU A 32 13.68 6.11 -5.34
C GLU A 32 13.74 4.62 -5.70
N GLN A 33 14.26 4.31 -6.89
CA GLN A 33 14.56 2.92 -7.27
C GLN A 33 15.94 2.53 -6.73
N PRO A 34 16.04 1.50 -5.87
CA PRO A 34 17.34 1.07 -5.32
C PRO A 34 18.26 0.43 -6.36
N ALA A 35 17.70 -0.06 -7.48
CA ALA A 35 18.41 -0.58 -8.63
C ALA A 35 17.53 -0.43 -9.90
N PRO A 36 18.12 -0.43 -11.11
CA PRO A 36 17.34 -0.37 -12.35
C PRO A 36 16.28 -1.48 -12.42
N GLY A 37 15.01 -1.09 -12.53
CA GLY A 37 13.88 -2.04 -12.62
C GLY A 37 13.41 -2.61 -11.28
N ALA A 38 13.98 -2.17 -10.15
CA ALA A 38 13.45 -2.49 -8.84
C ALA A 38 12.21 -1.65 -8.53
N ASN A 39 11.25 -2.23 -7.82
CA ASN A 39 10.13 -1.49 -7.27
C ASN A 39 10.60 -0.51 -6.19
N THR A 40 9.94 0.64 -6.10
CA THR A 40 10.19 1.62 -5.04
C THR A 40 9.57 1.16 -3.72
N ILE A 41 10.08 1.65 -2.60
CA ILE A 41 9.55 1.33 -1.26
C ILE A 41 8.08 1.77 -1.17
N GLY A 42 7.77 2.98 -1.63
CA GLY A 42 6.42 3.53 -1.63
C GLY A 42 5.44 2.68 -2.44
N TRP A 43 5.85 2.19 -3.62
CA TRP A 43 5.02 1.29 -4.41
C TRP A 43 4.78 -0.05 -3.72
N LEU A 44 5.81 -0.65 -3.10
CA LEU A 44 5.68 -1.95 -2.44
C LEU A 44 4.69 -1.91 -1.28
N ILE A 45 4.78 -0.88 -0.43
CA ILE A 45 3.88 -0.75 0.72
C ILE A 45 2.46 -0.39 0.27
N TRP A 46 2.32 0.53 -0.68
CA TRP A 46 1.01 0.85 -1.30
C TRP A 46 0.38 -0.39 -1.94
N HIS A 47 1.15 -1.20 -2.67
CA HIS A 47 0.67 -2.40 -3.35
C HIS A 47 0.09 -3.42 -2.35
N VAL A 48 0.80 -3.69 -1.25
CA VAL A 48 0.29 -4.61 -0.22
C VAL A 48 -0.98 -4.06 0.43
N ALA A 49 -1.01 -2.77 0.79
CA ALA A 49 -2.21 -2.13 1.36
C ALA A 49 -3.42 -2.21 0.40
N ARG A 50 -3.20 -1.94 -0.90
CA ARG A 50 -4.25 -2.04 -1.92
C ARG A 50 -4.84 -3.43 -2.05
N VAL A 51 -3.98 -4.46 -2.07
CA VAL A 51 -4.41 -5.86 -2.16
C VAL A 51 -5.17 -6.28 -0.91
N GLU A 52 -4.76 -5.82 0.28
CA GLU A 52 -5.46 -6.10 1.53
C GLU A 52 -6.83 -5.40 1.56
N ASP A 53 -6.90 -4.10 1.24
CA ASP A 53 -8.17 -3.35 1.14
C ASP A 53 -9.13 -3.99 0.12
N ASP A 54 -8.67 -4.32 -1.09
CA ASP A 54 -9.49 -4.97 -2.12
C ASP A 54 -10.08 -6.31 -1.65
N HIS A 55 -9.25 -7.21 -1.13
CA HIS A 55 -9.69 -8.53 -0.72
C HIS A 55 -10.56 -8.52 0.55
N ILE A 56 -10.20 -7.71 1.55
CA ILE A 56 -10.97 -7.64 2.80
C ILE A 56 -12.32 -6.95 2.55
N ALA A 57 -12.36 -5.90 1.73
CA ALA A 57 -13.61 -5.25 1.37
C ALA A 57 -14.57 -6.22 0.64
N ASP A 58 -14.06 -7.04 -0.30
CA ASP A 58 -14.86 -8.06 -0.99
C ASP A 58 -15.42 -9.12 -0.02
N VAL A 59 -14.56 -9.66 0.87
CA VAL A 59 -14.99 -10.63 1.89
C VAL A 59 -16.04 -10.06 2.84
N MET A 60 -15.91 -8.78 3.20
CA MET A 60 -16.85 -8.09 4.11
C MET A 60 -18.10 -7.55 3.41
N GLY A 61 -18.13 -7.51 2.08
CA GLY A 61 -19.22 -6.91 1.30
C GLY A 61 -19.34 -5.40 1.48
N VAL A 62 -18.23 -4.71 1.69
CA VAL A 62 -18.15 -3.24 1.86
C VAL A 62 -17.39 -2.59 0.70
N ALA A 63 -17.47 -1.26 0.59
CA ALA A 63 -16.66 -0.54 -0.38
C ALA A 63 -15.19 -0.49 0.08
N GLN A 64 -14.26 -0.49 -0.88
CA GLN A 64 -12.83 -0.32 -0.61
C GLN A 64 -12.55 1.08 -0.07
N LEU A 65 -11.67 1.18 0.91
CA LEU A 65 -11.22 2.46 1.46
C LEU A 65 -10.57 3.34 0.39
N TRP A 66 -9.87 2.74 -0.58
CA TRP A 66 -9.21 3.45 -1.66
C TRP A 66 -10.10 4.42 -2.45
N ALA A 67 -11.39 4.10 -2.59
CA ALA A 67 -12.36 4.93 -3.29
C ALA A 67 -12.99 6.02 -2.41
N ASP A 68 -12.72 6.01 -1.10
CA ASP A 68 -13.27 6.96 -0.14
C ASP A 68 -12.28 8.08 0.17
N GLY A 69 -12.82 9.28 0.46
CA GLY A 69 -12.04 10.43 0.89
C GLY A 69 -10.96 10.87 -0.10
N ASP A 70 -9.76 11.08 0.42
CA ASP A 70 -8.59 11.61 -0.30
C ASP A 70 -7.48 10.59 -0.50
N TRP A 71 -7.71 9.31 -0.18
CA TRP A 71 -6.66 8.28 -0.20
C TRP A 71 -5.90 8.27 -1.50
N ALA A 72 -6.55 8.06 -2.65
CA ALA A 72 -5.86 7.99 -3.93
C ALA A 72 -5.01 9.25 -4.25
N ALA A 73 -5.53 10.44 -3.90
CA ALA A 73 -4.84 11.71 -4.11
C ALA A 73 -3.55 11.82 -3.29
N ARG A 74 -3.54 11.29 -2.05
CA ARG A 74 -2.33 11.23 -1.19
C ARG A 74 -1.22 10.36 -1.77
N PHE A 75 -1.49 9.56 -2.79
CA PHE A 75 -0.51 8.76 -3.54
C PHE A 75 -0.27 9.25 -4.97
N GLY A 76 -0.88 10.37 -5.36
CA GLY A 76 -0.79 10.92 -6.72
C GLY A 76 -1.53 10.09 -7.78
N LEU A 77 -2.55 9.33 -7.38
CA LEU A 77 -3.32 8.44 -8.26
C LEU A 77 -4.81 8.81 -8.28
N GLU A 78 -5.51 8.29 -9.28
CA GLU A 78 -6.97 8.31 -9.32
C GLU A 78 -7.56 7.20 -8.43
N PRO A 79 -8.78 7.36 -7.89
CA PRO A 79 -9.46 6.37 -7.04
C PRO A 79 -10.01 5.17 -7.84
N ASP A 80 -9.21 4.61 -8.74
CA ASP A 80 -9.53 3.39 -9.47
C ASP A 80 -9.35 2.17 -8.56
N VAL A 81 -10.46 1.60 -8.10
CA VAL A 81 -10.50 0.40 -7.25
C VAL A 81 -9.83 -0.82 -7.90
N LYS A 82 -9.75 -0.86 -9.24
CA LYS A 82 -9.09 -1.97 -9.96
C LYS A 82 -7.57 -1.82 -10.02
N ASN A 83 -7.06 -0.63 -9.70
CA ASN A 83 -5.63 -0.39 -9.67
C ASN A 83 -5.04 -0.92 -8.35
N LEU A 84 -4.53 -2.13 -8.43
CA LEU A 84 -3.80 -2.79 -7.34
C LEU A 84 -2.29 -2.79 -7.57
N GLY A 85 -1.79 -2.26 -8.69
CA GLY A 85 -0.38 -2.42 -9.07
C GLY A 85 -0.06 -3.69 -9.87
N TYR A 86 -0.98 -4.66 -9.93
CA TYR A 86 -0.72 -5.92 -10.63
C TYR A 86 -0.45 -5.68 -12.13
N GLY A 87 0.72 -6.13 -12.60
CA GLY A 87 1.15 -5.95 -13.98
C GLY A 87 1.63 -4.53 -14.33
N HIS A 88 1.89 -3.66 -13.34
CA HIS A 88 2.48 -2.35 -13.59
C HIS A 88 3.81 -2.46 -14.34
N SER A 89 3.97 -1.62 -15.37
CA SER A 89 5.26 -1.31 -15.95
C SER A 89 6.11 -0.46 -15.00
N ALA A 90 7.40 -0.28 -15.33
CA ALA A 90 8.28 0.61 -14.56
C ALA A 90 7.75 2.06 -14.52
N GLU A 91 7.16 2.53 -15.62
CA GLU A 91 6.56 3.86 -15.72
C GLU A 91 5.32 3.98 -14.83
N GLN A 92 4.44 2.96 -14.83
CA GLN A 92 3.25 2.94 -13.97
C GLN A 92 3.61 2.82 -12.49
N MET A 93 4.63 2.02 -12.17
CA MET A 93 5.17 1.93 -10.82
C MET A 93 5.68 3.31 -10.33
N ALA A 94 6.37 4.06 -11.19
CA ALA A 94 6.89 5.40 -10.87
C ALA A 94 5.80 6.48 -10.67
N GLN A 95 4.55 6.20 -11.08
CA GLN A 95 3.40 7.09 -10.84
C GLN A 95 2.86 6.98 -9.41
N VAL A 96 3.17 5.90 -8.69
CA VAL A 96 2.78 5.76 -7.28
C VAL A 96 3.71 6.62 -6.43
N ARG A 97 3.20 7.76 -5.96
CA ARG A 97 3.96 8.80 -5.28
C ARG A 97 3.27 9.19 -3.97
N PRO A 98 3.47 8.41 -2.89
CA PRO A 98 2.98 8.78 -1.56
C PRO A 98 3.50 10.16 -1.17
N GLU A 99 2.61 11.02 -0.67
CA GLU A 99 2.97 12.37 -0.21
C GLU A 99 3.87 12.36 1.05
N SER A 100 3.87 11.25 1.80
CA SER A 100 4.65 11.04 3.01
C SER A 100 4.71 9.56 3.40
N SER A 101 5.60 9.22 4.32
CA SER A 101 5.59 7.92 5.00
C SER A 101 4.34 7.73 5.86
N ASP A 102 3.80 8.80 6.45
CA ASP A 102 2.55 8.76 7.20
C ASP A 102 1.35 8.36 6.33
N ALA A 103 1.28 8.81 5.07
CA ALA A 103 0.22 8.36 4.14
C ALA A 103 0.23 6.84 3.92
N LEU A 104 1.42 6.23 3.83
CA LEU A 104 1.58 4.77 3.74
C LEU A 104 1.19 4.06 5.04
N ILE A 105 1.54 4.64 6.18
CA ILE A 105 1.27 4.08 7.51
C ILE A 105 -0.21 4.18 7.88
N GLU A 106 -0.88 5.26 7.49
CA GLU A 106 -2.30 5.51 7.82
C GLU A 106 -3.24 4.72 6.91
N TYR A 107 -2.85 4.48 5.66
CA TYR A 107 -3.64 3.68 4.73
C TYR A 107 -3.52 2.17 5.00
N PHE A 108 -2.40 1.73 5.59
CA PHE A 108 -2.14 0.33 5.95
C PHE A 108 -2.73 -0.02 7.33
#